data_AF-A0A0M0JRJ8-F1
#
_entry.id   AF-A0A0M0JRJ8-F1
#
_cell.length_a   1.000
_cell.length_b   1.000
_cell.length_c   1.000
_cell.angle_alpha   90.00
_cell.angle_beta   90.00
_cell.angle_gamma   90.00
#
_symmetry.space_group_name_H-M   'P 1'
#
loop_
_entity.id
_entity.type
_entity.pdbx_description
1 polymer ?
#
loop_
_entity_poly.entity_id
_entity_poly.type
_entity_poly.pdbx_seq_one_letter_code
_entity_poly.pdbx_strand_id
1 'polypeptide(L)'
;MFFATRALRSPASGAIVRRPFNPLRAMSESAERIELAYATPLKWMHWIYGAGFLTCLGTVLASQQTTGDTFLGTKNQTKGKLMMIHKSTAVVLAALVTPRVLLRLATAAPKALPGSFMEHFAANLSHVSLYGFMLAMPATGMAMGYYGGNGIPFYGLYTIPGIPKDKRTKEDGAFAGQLFKWHKWLGSFIWYLVPLHVAGAAQHMLRGHAIWGRIVPGIKPA
;
A
#
# COMPACT_ATOMS: atom_id res chain seq x y z
N MET A 1 13.95 77.83 -9.72
CA MET A 1 14.60 76.83 -8.85
C MET A 1 13.77 76.77 -7.57
N PHE A 2 13.08 75.66 -7.32
CA PHE A 2 12.69 75.09 -6.00
C PHE A 2 11.47 74.17 -6.17
N PHE A 3 11.70 72.93 -5.76
CA PHE A 3 10.86 71.74 -5.93
C PHE A 3 9.61 71.80 -5.04
N ALA A 4 8.45 71.45 -5.60
CA ALA A 4 7.26 71.10 -4.84
C ALA A 4 7.39 69.66 -4.31
N THR A 5 7.31 69.53 -3.00
CA THR A 5 7.47 68.29 -2.24
C THR A 5 6.33 67.31 -2.50
N ARG A 6 6.70 66.10 -2.92
CA ARG A 6 5.84 64.94 -3.13
C ARG A 6 5.29 64.44 -1.79
N ALA A 7 3.98 64.56 -1.59
CA ALA A 7 3.31 63.96 -0.44
C ALA A 7 3.38 62.42 -0.53
N LEU A 8 3.94 61.80 0.51
CA LEU A 8 4.00 60.35 0.68
C LEU A 8 2.59 59.81 0.97
N ARG A 9 2.06 58.99 0.06
CA ARG A 9 0.89 58.14 0.34
C ARG A 9 1.31 57.03 1.29
N SER A 10 0.66 56.96 2.45
CA SER A 10 0.72 55.83 3.38
C SER A 10 0.13 54.57 2.73
N PRO A 11 0.75 53.38 2.86
CA PRO A 11 0.15 52.14 2.40
C PRO A 11 -1.00 51.76 3.34
N ALA A 12 -2.21 51.66 2.78
CA ALA A 12 -3.38 51.16 3.49
C ALA A 12 -3.09 49.79 4.09
N SER A 13 -3.14 49.72 5.42
CA SER A 13 -3.12 48.47 6.19
C SER A 13 -4.29 47.60 5.73
N GLY A 14 -3.99 46.55 4.97
CA GLY A 14 -4.97 45.53 4.57
C GLY A 14 -5.45 44.81 5.82
N ALA A 15 -6.57 45.27 6.38
CA ALA A 15 -7.24 44.60 7.48
C ALA A 15 -7.55 43.16 7.05
N ILE A 16 -6.88 42.19 7.67
CA ILE A 16 -7.25 40.78 7.58
C ILE A 16 -8.63 40.69 8.22
N VAL A 17 -9.69 40.73 7.41
CA VAL A 17 -11.05 40.46 7.85
C VAL A 17 -11.09 39.01 8.29
N ARG A 18 -10.83 38.76 9.58
CA ARG A 18 -11.03 37.46 10.20
C ARG A 18 -12.53 37.20 10.17
N ARG A 19 -12.97 36.34 9.27
CA ARG A 19 -14.36 35.86 9.27
C ARG A 19 -14.67 35.30 10.66
N PRO A 20 -15.78 35.67 11.30
CA PRO A 20 -16.13 35.14 12.60
C PRO A 20 -16.25 33.61 12.51
N PHE A 21 -15.73 32.93 13.52
CA PHE A 21 -15.83 31.48 13.63
C PHE A 21 -17.32 31.09 13.69
N ASN A 22 -17.79 30.34 12.69
CA ASN A 22 -19.14 29.80 12.67
C ASN A 22 -19.08 28.30 13.02
N PRO A 23 -19.51 27.90 14.23
CA PRO A 23 -19.43 26.52 14.68
C PRO A 23 -20.26 25.56 13.83
N LEU A 24 -21.41 26.00 13.31
CA LEU A 24 -22.29 25.15 12.48
C LEU A 24 -21.62 24.79 11.16
N ARG A 25 -20.93 25.75 10.53
CA ARG A 25 -20.15 25.51 9.32
C ARG A 25 -18.95 24.59 9.59
N ALA A 26 -18.26 24.81 10.70
CA ALA A 26 -17.14 23.95 11.09
C ALA A 26 -17.60 22.49 11.32
N MET A 27 -18.78 22.31 11.91
CA MET A 27 -19.41 21.00 12.10
C MET A 27 -19.83 20.38 10.76
N SER A 28 -20.48 21.12 9.85
CA SER A 28 -20.91 20.60 8.55
C SER A 28 -19.73 20.18 7.67
N GLU A 29 -18.68 21.00 7.60
CA GLU A 29 -17.45 20.66 6.88
C GLU A 29 -16.76 19.43 7.48
N SER A 30 -16.89 19.22 8.80
CA SER A 30 -16.32 18.03 9.47
C SER A 30 -17.15 16.78 9.21
N ALA A 31 -18.47 16.89 9.19
CA ALA A 31 -19.36 15.80 8.79
C ALA A 31 -19.12 15.38 7.33
N GLU A 32 -19.05 16.34 6.41
CA GLU A 32 -18.75 16.10 5.00
C GLU A 32 -17.39 15.40 4.81
N ARG A 33 -16.37 15.80 5.58
CA ARG A 33 -15.06 15.12 5.58
C ARG A 33 -15.15 13.65 6.02
N ILE A 34 -15.96 13.35 7.03
CA ILE A 34 -16.18 11.97 7.50
C ILE A 34 -16.92 11.16 6.43
N GLU A 35 -17.87 11.78 5.71
CA GLU A 35 -18.62 11.10 4.65
C GLU A 35 -17.78 10.79 3.41
N LEU A 36 -16.78 11.61 3.12
CA LEU A 36 -16.02 11.54 1.87
C LEU A 36 -14.65 10.86 2.00
N ALA A 37 -14.05 10.78 3.18
CA ALA A 37 -12.70 10.23 3.36
C ALA A 37 -12.63 8.96 4.23
N TYR A 38 -11.66 8.11 3.94
CA TYR A 38 -11.33 6.98 4.83
C TYR A 38 -10.69 7.48 6.13
N ALA A 39 -10.87 6.70 7.20
CA ALA A 39 -10.20 6.93 8.47
C ALA A 39 -8.67 7.03 8.29
N THR A 40 -8.02 7.97 8.98
CA THR A 40 -6.57 8.22 8.86
C THR A 40 -5.70 6.97 9.03
N PRO A 41 -5.96 6.06 10.00
CA PRO A 41 -5.21 4.81 10.10
C PRO A 41 -5.32 3.93 8.84
N LEU A 42 -6.50 3.86 8.21
CA LEU A 42 -6.68 3.11 6.97
C LEU A 42 -5.92 3.74 5.80
N LYS A 43 -5.81 5.07 5.74
CA LYS A 43 -4.99 5.76 4.73
C LYS A 43 -3.53 5.37 4.88
N TRP A 44 -2.97 5.46 6.09
CA TRP A 44 -1.59 5.05 6.34
C TRP A 44 -1.35 3.59 6.01
N MET A 45 -2.23 2.68 6.47
CA MET A 45 -2.07 1.26 6.15
C MET A 45 -2.14 0.99 4.64
N HIS A 46 -3.02 1.69 3.89
CA HIS A 46 -3.07 1.55 2.44
C HIS A 46 -1.70 1.84 1.80
N TRP A 47 -1.06 2.94 2.18
CA TRP A 47 0.24 3.32 1.61
C TRP A 47 1.40 2.46 2.11
N ILE A 48 1.37 2.01 3.37
CA ILE A 48 2.35 1.04 3.89
C ILE A 48 2.26 -0.27 3.09
N TYR A 49 1.04 -0.76 2.82
CA TYR A 49 0.84 -1.92 1.96
C TYR A 49 1.31 -1.67 0.53
N GLY A 50 0.96 -0.53 -0.07
CA GLY A 50 1.41 -0.17 -1.40
C GLY A 50 2.94 -0.17 -1.51
N ALA A 51 3.62 0.49 -0.58
CA ALA A 51 5.08 0.55 -0.54
C ALA A 51 5.71 -0.84 -0.33
N GLY A 52 5.27 -1.58 0.69
CA GLY A 52 5.80 -2.92 0.95
C GLY A 52 5.53 -3.90 -0.20
N PHE A 53 4.37 -3.77 -0.86
CA PHE A 53 4.02 -4.57 -2.01
C PHE A 53 4.95 -4.28 -3.20
N LEU A 54 5.22 -3.00 -3.49
CA LEU A 54 6.20 -2.59 -4.50
C LEU A 54 7.61 -3.06 -4.16
N THR A 55 8.01 -3.05 -2.88
CA THR A 55 9.29 -3.64 -2.44
C THR A 55 9.35 -5.13 -2.75
N CYS A 56 8.32 -5.90 -2.42
CA CYS A 56 8.27 -7.33 -2.72
C CYS A 56 8.32 -7.61 -4.24
N LEU A 57 7.59 -6.84 -5.04
CA LEU A 57 7.59 -6.95 -6.50
C LEU A 57 8.96 -6.57 -7.10
N GLY A 58 9.51 -5.43 -6.68
CA GLY A 58 10.81 -4.96 -7.17
C GLY A 58 11.94 -5.93 -6.84
N THR A 59 11.97 -6.45 -5.61
CA THR A 59 13.01 -7.40 -5.18
C THR A 59 12.92 -8.76 -5.90
N VAL A 60 11.71 -9.27 -6.16
CA VAL A 60 11.56 -10.53 -6.92
C VAL A 60 11.95 -10.36 -8.38
N LEU A 61 11.54 -9.25 -9.02
CA LEU A 61 11.91 -8.97 -10.41
C LEU A 61 13.41 -8.73 -10.56
N ALA A 62 14.01 -7.93 -9.68
CA ALA A 62 15.45 -7.72 -9.67
C ALA A 62 16.22 -9.04 -9.47
N SER A 63 15.73 -9.93 -8.61
CA SER A 63 16.34 -11.25 -8.39
C SER A 63 16.25 -12.15 -9.62
N GLN A 64 15.12 -12.09 -10.34
CA GLN A 64 14.93 -12.82 -11.60
C GLN A 64 15.83 -12.29 -12.72
N GLN A 65 15.99 -10.96 -12.81
CA GLN A 65 16.81 -10.28 -13.82
C GLN A 65 18.32 -10.33 -13.51
N THR A 66 18.73 -10.70 -12.30
CA THR A 66 20.14 -10.87 -11.96
C THR A 66 20.71 -12.11 -12.66
N THR A 67 21.41 -11.89 -13.79
CA THR A 67 22.01 -12.97 -14.61
C THR A 67 23.49 -13.21 -14.31
N GLY A 68 24.21 -12.19 -13.85
CA GLY A 68 25.64 -12.22 -13.50
C GLY A 68 25.95 -11.53 -12.18
N ASP A 69 27.24 -11.24 -11.96
CA ASP A 69 27.72 -10.54 -10.77
C ASP A 69 27.35 -9.06 -10.82
N THR A 70 27.24 -8.45 -9.64
CA THR A 70 26.76 -7.07 -9.47
C THR A 70 27.63 -6.35 -8.46
N PHE A 71 27.46 -5.04 -8.33
CA PHE A 71 28.13 -4.26 -7.27
C PHE A 71 27.77 -4.74 -5.84
N LEU A 72 26.68 -5.50 -5.67
CA LEU A 72 26.25 -6.07 -4.38
C LEU A 72 26.95 -7.40 -4.03
N GLY A 73 27.77 -7.94 -4.93
CA GLY A 73 28.46 -9.23 -4.80
C GLY A 73 28.18 -10.18 -5.96
N THR A 74 28.50 -11.45 -5.75
CA THR A 74 28.26 -12.50 -6.76
C THR A 74 26.76 -12.65 -7.05
N LYS A 75 26.40 -13.20 -8.22
CA LYS A 75 25.02 -13.48 -8.62
C LYS A 75 24.19 -14.10 -7.49
N ASN A 76 24.71 -15.11 -6.81
CA ASN A 76 24.00 -15.82 -5.74
C ASN A 76 23.87 -14.97 -4.47
N GLN A 77 24.91 -14.20 -4.12
CA GLN A 77 24.85 -13.27 -2.98
C GLN A 77 23.79 -12.19 -3.20
N THR A 78 23.73 -11.62 -4.40
CA THR A 78 22.74 -10.59 -4.75
C THR A 78 21.32 -11.13 -4.73
N LYS A 79 21.07 -12.30 -5.34
CA LYS A 79 19.76 -12.97 -5.26
C LYS A 79 19.37 -13.28 -3.82
N GLY A 80 20.32 -13.75 -3.00
CA GLY A 80 20.11 -14.00 -1.59
C GLY A 80 19.68 -12.75 -0.82
N LYS A 81 20.38 -11.62 -1.00
CA LYS A 81 20.04 -10.34 -0.38
C LYS A 81 18.65 -9.85 -0.80
N LEU A 82 18.34 -9.89 -2.10
CA LEU A 82 17.03 -9.48 -2.62
C LEU A 82 15.89 -10.35 -2.06
N MET A 83 16.10 -11.66 -1.98
CA MET A 83 15.11 -12.59 -1.41
C MET A 83 15.00 -12.49 0.10
N MET A 84 16.05 -12.09 0.80
CA MET A 84 15.97 -11.76 2.21
C MET A 84 15.08 -10.54 2.44
N ILE A 85 15.26 -9.46 1.66
CA ILE A 85 14.39 -8.27 1.75
C ILE A 85 12.95 -8.64 1.41
N HIS A 86 12.71 -9.33 0.29
CA HIS A 86 11.38 -9.78 -0.13
C HIS A 86 10.64 -10.53 0.99
N LYS A 87 11.28 -11.56 1.56
CA LYS A 87 10.70 -12.40 2.62
C LYS A 87 10.46 -11.61 3.90
N SER A 88 11.40 -10.74 4.28
CA SER A 88 11.30 -9.94 5.50
C SER A 88 10.16 -8.93 5.41
N THR A 89 10.06 -8.22 4.28
CA THR A 89 8.95 -7.29 4.02
C THR A 89 7.62 -8.03 3.98
N ALA A 90 7.55 -9.22 3.37
CA ALA A 90 6.34 -10.04 3.36
C ALA A 90 5.88 -10.44 4.77
N VAL A 91 6.81 -10.76 5.69
CA VAL A 91 6.48 -11.04 7.10
C VAL A 91 5.90 -9.81 7.80
N VAL A 92 6.48 -8.63 7.59
CA VAL A 92 5.93 -7.37 8.14
C VAL A 92 4.52 -7.13 7.62
N LEU A 93 4.29 -7.30 6.31
CA LEU A 93 2.96 -7.16 5.73
C LEU A 93 1.99 -8.24 6.20
N ALA A 94 2.46 -9.46 6.49
CA ALA A 94 1.64 -10.50 7.08
C ALA A 94 1.17 -10.09 8.48
N ALA A 95 2.06 -9.56 9.32
CA ALA A 95 1.71 -9.07 10.66
C ALA A 95 0.71 -7.90 10.62
N LEU A 96 0.82 -7.03 9.61
CA LEU A 96 -0.08 -5.89 9.44
C LEU A 96 -1.46 -6.26 8.87
N VAL A 97 -1.68 -7.51 8.44
CA VAL A 97 -2.92 -7.89 7.75
C VAL A 97 -4.11 -7.94 8.68
N THR A 98 -3.87 -8.43 9.90
CA THR A 98 -4.88 -8.48 10.95
C THR A 98 -5.37 -7.09 11.33
N PRO A 99 -4.51 -6.13 11.75
CA PRO A 99 -4.98 -4.77 12.03
C PRO A 99 -5.59 -4.09 10.80
N ARG A 100 -5.15 -4.42 9.58
CA ARG A 100 -5.72 -3.86 8.35
C ARG A 100 -7.16 -4.28 8.16
N VAL A 101 -7.44 -5.57 8.28
CA VAL A 101 -8.79 -6.13 8.15
C VAL A 101 -9.67 -5.64 9.29
N LEU A 102 -9.19 -5.68 10.54
CA LEU A 102 -9.93 -5.20 11.71
C LEU A 102 -10.31 -3.72 11.58
N LEU A 103 -9.37 -2.86 11.19
CA LEU A 103 -9.66 -1.44 10.98
C LEU A 103 -10.66 -1.23 9.83
N ARG A 104 -10.59 -2.03 8.78
CA ARG A 104 -11.55 -1.92 7.66
C ARG A 104 -12.96 -2.31 8.08
N LEU A 105 -13.10 -3.29 8.97
CA LEU A 105 -14.38 -3.72 9.52
C LEU A 105 -14.90 -2.76 10.60
N ALA A 106 -14.00 -2.18 11.40
CA ALA A 106 -14.34 -1.28 12.51
C ALA A 106 -14.61 0.17 12.08
N THR A 107 -14.35 0.54 10.82
CA THR A 107 -14.55 1.91 10.33
C THR A 107 -15.49 1.94 9.12
N ALA A 108 -16.32 2.99 9.06
CA ALA A 108 -17.24 3.19 7.95
C ALA A 108 -16.47 3.48 6.66
N ALA A 109 -16.94 2.90 5.56
CA ALA A 109 -16.45 3.27 4.24
C ALA A 109 -17.11 4.58 3.79
N PRO A 110 -16.36 5.52 3.19
CA PRO A 110 -16.95 6.73 2.62
C PRO A 110 -17.92 6.36 1.48
N LYS A 111 -18.89 7.24 1.21
CA LYS A 111 -19.87 7.04 0.13
C LYS A 111 -19.16 6.79 -1.20
N ALA A 112 -19.70 5.88 -2.01
CA ALA A 112 -19.16 5.60 -3.33
C ALA A 112 -19.15 6.88 -4.20
N LEU A 113 -18.13 7.04 -5.03
CA LEU A 113 -18.10 8.12 -6.02
C LEU A 113 -19.18 7.90 -7.08
N PRO A 114 -19.68 8.95 -7.74
CA PRO A 114 -20.56 8.78 -8.89
C PRO A 114 -19.94 7.84 -9.92
N GLY A 115 -20.70 6.86 -10.38
CA GLY A 115 -20.23 5.88 -11.34
C GLY A 115 -21.34 4.98 -11.85
N SER A 116 -21.06 4.28 -12.94
CA SER A 116 -21.99 3.27 -13.47
C SER A 116 -21.99 2.01 -12.61
N PHE A 117 -23.01 1.17 -12.77
CA PHE A 117 -23.05 -0.15 -12.12
C PHE A 117 -21.77 -0.97 -12.39
N MET A 118 -21.28 -0.94 -13.64
CA MET A 118 -20.06 -1.67 -14.02
C MET A 118 -18.81 -1.12 -13.32
N GLU A 119 -18.72 0.20 -13.13
CA GLU A 119 -17.60 0.82 -12.41
C GLU A 119 -17.59 0.41 -10.93
N HIS A 120 -18.76 0.40 -10.29
CA HIS A 120 -18.90 -0.07 -8.92
C HIS A 120 -18.59 -1.56 -8.77
N PHE A 121 -19.06 -2.39 -9.70
CA PHE A 121 -18.77 -3.81 -9.72
C PHE A 121 -17.26 -4.06 -9.88
N ALA A 122 -16.61 -3.40 -10.84
CA ALA A 122 -15.17 -3.49 -11.06
C ALA A 122 -14.36 -3.02 -9.84
N ALA A 123 -14.77 -1.92 -9.20
CA ALA A 123 -14.13 -1.42 -7.98
C ALA A 123 -14.24 -2.43 -6.84
N ASN A 124 -15.41 -3.02 -6.62
CA ASN A 124 -15.62 -4.03 -5.59
C ASN A 124 -14.82 -5.30 -5.87
N LEU A 125 -14.85 -5.79 -7.12
CA LEU A 125 -14.09 -6.97 -7.53
C LEU A 125 -12.58 -6.76 -7.37
N SER A 126 -12.08 -5.58 -7.77
CA SER A 126 -10.67 -5.20 -7.59
C SER A 126 -10.27 -5.22 -6.11
N HIS A 127 -11.06 -4.57 -5.24
CA HIS A 127 -10.78 -4.56 -3.81
C HIS A 127 -10.83 -5.97 -3.20
N VAL A 128 -11.89 -6.74 -3.44
CA VAL A 128 -12.02 -8.10 -2.90
C VAL A 128 -10.85 -8.98 -3.35
N SER A 129 -10.47 -8.91 -4.63
CA SER A 129 -9.33 -9.65 -5.18
C SER A 129 -8.02 -9.23 -4.52
N LEU A 130 -7.79 -7.93 -4.32
CA LEU A 130 -6.59 -7.42 -3.64
C LEU A 130 -6.54 -7.82 -2.16
N TYR A 131 -7.67 -7.86 -1.45
CA TYR A 131 -7.74 -8.37 -0.08
C TYR A 131 -7.41 -9.88 -0.03
N GLY A 132 -7.98 -10.66 -0.94
CA GLY A 132 -7.67 -12.09 -1.06
C GLY A 132 -6.19 -12.32 -1.35
N PHE A 133 -5.63 -11.54 -2.29
CA PHE A 133 -4.21 -11.59 -2.64
C PHE A 133 -3.30 -11.19 -1.45
N MET A 134 -3.67 -10.14 -0.71
CA MET A 134 -2.95 -9.67 0.48
C MET A 134 -2.85 -10.74 1.57
N LEU A 135 -3.83 -11.64 1.68
CA LEU A 135 -3.82 -12.77 2.62
C LEU A 135 -3.08 -13.98 2.03
N ALA A 136 -3.44 -14.38 0.80
CA ALA A 136 -2.97 -15.61 0.19
C ALA A 136 -1.46 -15.59 -0.12
N MET A 137 -0.92 -14.45 -0.57
CA MET A 137 0.50 -14.33 -0.90
C MET A 137 1.42 -14.55 0.30
N PRO A 138 1.33 -13.76 1.39
CA PRO A 138 2.18 -14.00 2.55
C PRO A 138 1.91 -15.37 3.19
N ALA A 139 0.67 -15.84 3.23
CA ALA A 139 0.35 -17.16 3.79
C ALA A 139 1.08 -18.29 3.04
N THR A 140 0.99 -18.31 1.70
CA THR A 140 1.69 -19.31 0.88
C THR A 140 3.21 -19.17 0.98
N GLY A 141 3.74 -17.95 1.03
CA GLY A 141 5.18 -17.70 1.17
C GLY A 141 5.74 -18.14 2.52
N MET A 142 5.02 -17.85 3.61
CA MET A 142 5.42 -18.27 4.96
C MET A 142 5.32 -19.78 5.13
N ALA A 143 4.24 -20.40 4.65
CA ALA A 143 4.10 -21.85 4.67
C ALA A 143 5.22 -22.53 3.86
N MET A 144 5.55 -22.01 2.68
CA MET A 144 6.69 -22.50 1.89
C MET A 144 8.02 -22.40 2.65
N GLY A 145 8.27 -21.28 3.35
CA GLY A 145 9.47 -21.11 4.18
C GLY A 145 9.53 -22.10 5.35
N TYR A 146 8.38 -22.36 5.97
CA TYR A 146 8.23 -23.29 7.08
C TYR A 146 8.44 -24.74 6.67
N TYR A 147 7.61 -25.26 5.75
CA TYR A 147 7.70 -26.65 5.25
C TYR A 147 8.97 -26.89 4.40
N GLY A 148 9.56 -25.84 3.84
CA GLY A 148 10.83 -25.90 3.13
C GLY A 148 12.04 -26.16 4.04
N GLY A 149 11.92 -25.98 5.36
CA GLY A 149 12.98 -26.21 6.35
C GLY A 149 14.15 -25.21 6.31
N ASN A 150 14.04 -24.18 5.47
CA ASN A 150 15.06 -23.12 5.35
C ASN A 150 14.75 -21.92 6.26
N GLY A 151 13.54 -21.86 6.82
CA GLY A 151 13.07 -20.70 7.58
C GLY A 151 12.91 -19.45 6.73
N ILE A 152 12.66 -18.35 7.41
CA ILE A 152 12.43 -17.03 6.81
C ILE A 152 13.44 -16.04 7.41
N PRO A 153 14.48 -15.63 6.67
CA PRO A 153 15.41 -14.64 7.17
C PRO A 153 14.68 -13.31 7.36
N PHE A 154 14.97 -12.61 8.46
CA PHE A 154 14.34 -11.35 8.83
C PHE A 154 15.38 -10.23 8.91
N TYR A 155 15.53 -9.48 7.82
CA TYR A 155 16.45 -8.36 7.63
C TYR A 155 17.92 -8.63 8.02
N GLY A 156 18.33 -9.90 8.06
CA GLY A 156 19.66 -10.31 8.52
C GLY A 156 19.86 -10.30 10.04
N LEU A 157 18.82 -9.98 10.82
CA LEU A 157 18.85 -9.93 12.28
C LEU A 157 18.71 -11.31 12.91
N TYR A 158 17.71 -12.06 12.43
CA TYR A 158 17.43 -13.43 12.86
C TYR A 158 16.71 -14.19 11.74
N THR A 159 16.51 -15.49 11.92
CA THR A 159 15.73 -16.32 11.00
C THR A 159 14.55 -16.91 11.75
N ILE A 160 13.34 -16.66 11.25
CA ILE A 160 12.13 -17.32 11.76
C ILE A 160 12.27 -18.80 11.39
N PRO A 161 12.28 -19.71 12.38
CA PRO A 161 12.55 -21.12 12.13
C PRO A 161 11.44 -21.76 11.30
N GLY A 162 11.83 -22.61 10.37
CA GLY A 162 10.94 -23.56 9.71
C GLY A 162 10.91 -24.90 10.46
N ILE A 163 10.35 -25.93 9.81
CA ILE A 163 10.46 -27.30 10.31
C ILE A 163 11.95 -27.69 10.42
N PRO A 164 12.41 -28.21 11.57
CA PRO A 164 13.77 -28.70 11.71
C PRO A 164 14.11 -29.74 10.64
N LYS A 165 15.29 -29.64 10.03
CA LYS A 165 15.65 -30.49 8.87
C LYS A 165 15.65 -31.98 9.20
N ASP A 166 16.00 -32.33 10.43
CA ASP A 166 15.96 -33.69 10.99
C ASP A 166 14.53 -34.24 11.14
N LYS A 167 13.54 -33.36 11.31
CA LYS A 167 12.12 -33.71 11.44
C LYS A 167 11.33 -33.56 10.14
N ARG A 168 11.96 -33.04 9.09
CA ARG A 168 11.30 -32.75 7.81
C ARG A 168 11.17 -34.01 6.97
N THR A 169 9.92 -34.33 6.62
CA THR A 169 9.60 -35.49 5.78
C THR A 169 9.74 -35.16 4.28
N LYS A 170 9.67 -36.18 3.43
CA LYS A 170 9.57 -35.98 1.97
C LYS A 170 8.26 -35.29 1.58
N GLU A 171 7.18 -35.56 2.30
CA GLU A 171 5.85 -34.98 2.07
C GLU A 171 5.85 -33.47 2.33
N ASP A 172 6.49 -33.02 3.42
CA ASP A 172 6.68 -31.59 3.71
C ASP A 172 7.40 -30.89 2.55
N GLY A 173 8.41 -31.55 1.99
CA GLY A 173 9.14 -31.02 0.84
C GLY A 173 8.32 -30.93 -0.43
N ALA A 174 7.51 -31.94 -0.72
CA ALA A 174 6.57 -31.92 -1.84
C ALA A 174 5.53 -30.82 -1.66
N PHE A 175 5.01 -30.65 -0.44
CA PHE A 175 4.04 -29.61 -0.11
C PHE A 175 4.65 -28.20 -0.26
N ALA A 176 5.88 -27.98 0.23
CA ALA A 176 6.60 -26.72 0.01
C ALA A 176 6.81 -26.42 -1.48
N GLY A 177 7.12 -27.44 -2.28
CA GLY A 177 7.22 -27.31 -3.73
C GLY A 177 5.89 -26.94 -4.40
N GLN A 178 4.78 -27.49 -3.93
CA GLN A 178 3.44 -27.13 -4.40
C GLN A 178 3.07 -25.70 -4.00
N LEU A 179 3.38 -25.29 -2.77
CA LEU A 179 3.19 -23.92 -2.29
C LEU A 179 4.02 -22.92 -3.12
N PHE A 180 5.24 -23.26 -3.54
CA PHE A 180 6.02 -22.42 -4.43
C PHE A 180 5.32 -22.21 -5.79
N LYS A 181 4.74 -23.27 -6.38
CA LYS A 181 3.98 -23.17 -7.63
C LYS A 181 2.76 -22.26 -7.45
N TRP A 182 2.00 -22.46 -6.37
CA TRP A 182 0.85 -21.61 -6.05
C TRP A 182 1.24 -20.16 -5.79
N HIS A 183 2.31 -19.92 -5.03
CA HIS A 183 2.79 -18.57 -4.74
C HIS A 183 3.25 -17.84 -6.01
N LYS A 184 3.95 -18.55 -6.92
CA LYS A 184 4.34 -18.00 -8.23
C LYS A 184 3.12 -17.71 -9.10
N TRP A 185 2.15 -18.64 -9.14
CA TRP A 185 0.92 -18.48 -9.90
C TRP A 185 0.09 -17.31 -9.38
N LEU A 186 -0.17 -17.25 -8.06
CA LEU A 186 -0.82 -16.11 -7.40
C LEU A 186 -0.08 -14.81 -7.71
N GLY A 187 1.25 -14.80 -7.58
CA GLY A 187 2.09 -13.65 -7.89
C GLY A 187 1.92 -13.12 -9.32
N SER A 188 1.56 -13.97 -10.29
CA SER A 188 1.33 -13.54 -11.68
C SER A 188 0.08 -12.65 -11.83
N PHE A 189 -0.93 -12.80 -10.97
CA PHE A 189 -2.15 -11.99 -11.02
C PHE A 189 -1.90 -10.52 -10.73
N ILE A 190 -0.78 -10.17 -10.10
CA ILE A 190 -0.50 -8.78 -9.77
C ILE A 190 -0.41 -7.88 -11.00
N TRP A 191 0.07 -8.45 -12.12
CA TRP A 191 0.15 -7.75 -13.41
C TRP A 191 -1.22 -7.33 -13.94
N TYR A 192 -2.30 -7.87 -13.39
CA TYR A 192 -3.68 -7.50 -13.73
C TYR A 192 -4.33 -6.69 -12.60
N LEU A 193 -4.18 -7.13 -11.35
CA LEU A 193 -4.87 -6.53 -10.20
C LEU A 193 -4.42 -5.09 -9.93
N VAL A 194 -3.11 -4.82 -9.95
CA VAL A 194 -2.59 -3.48 -9.67
C VAL A 194 -2.93 -2.49 -10.78
N PRO A 195 -2.70 -2.80 -12.08
CA PRO A 195 -3.12 -1.90 -13.14
C PRO A 195 -4.64 -1.64 -13.14
N LEU A 196 -5.46 -2.66 -12.93
CA LEU A 196 -6.92 -2.47 -12.82
C LEU A 196 -7.29 -1.51 -11.69
N HIS A 197 -6.68 -1.69 -10.51
CA HIS A 197 -6.90 -0.84 -9.35
C HIS A 197 -6.47 0.61 -9.59
N VAL A 198 -5.26 0.81 -10.11
CA VAL A 198 -4.70 2.14 -10.39
C VAL A 198 -5.44 2.83 -11.53
N ALA A 199 -5.85 2.09 -12.56
CA ALA A 199 -6.65 2.61 -13.67
C ALA A 199 -8.02 3.10 -13.19
N GLY A 200 -8.68 2.38 -12.28
CA GLY A 200 -9.93 2.83 -11.66
C GLY A 200 -9.76 4.14 -10.89
N ALA A 201 -8.69 4.26 -10.09
CA ALA A 201 -8.36 5.50 -9.39
C ALA A 201 -8.05 6.65 -10.37
N ALA A 202 -7.26 6.38 -11.42
CA ALA A 202 -6.91 7.35 -12.44
C ALA A 202 -8.14 7.84 -13.23
N GLN A 203 -9.06 6.93 -13.57
CA GLN A 203 -10.30 7.29 -14.25
C GLN A 203 -11.14 8.26 -13.41
N HIS A 204 -11.29 8.01 -12.11
CA HIS A 204 -11.97 8.93 -11.22
C HIS A 204 -11.23 10.27 -11.09
N MET A 205 -9.91 10.26 -11.02
CA MET A 205 -9.09 11.49 -11.04
C MET A 205 -9.33 12.30 -12.32
N LEU A 206 -9.34 11.66 -13.50
CA LEU A 206 -9.54 12.31 -14.80
C LEU A 206 -10.94 12.91 -14.94
N ARG A 207 -11.95 12.35 -14.25
CA ARG A 207 -13.30 12.91 -14.17
C ARG A 207 -13.46 14.01 -13.12
N GLY A 208 -12.35 14.44 -12.48
CA GLY A 208 -12.36 15.49 -11.47
C GLY A 208 -12.89 15.04 -10.10
N HIS A 209 -13.06 13.74 -9.86
CA HIS A 209 -13.46 13.27 -8.55
C HIS A 209 -12.30 13.38 -7.55
N ALA A 210 -12.61 13.74 -6.31
CA ALA A 210 -11.63 13.94 -5.24
C ALA A 210 -11.04 12.64 -4.66
N ILE A 211 -10.62 11.69 -5.50
CA ILE A 211 -10.15 10.35 -5.11
C ILE A 211 -8.92 10.41 -4.18
N TRP A 212 -7.97 11.32 -4.45
CA TRP A 212 -6.75 11.46 -3.66
C TRP A 212 -7.01 11.95 -2.25
N GLY A 213 -7.94 12.91 -2.08
CA GLY A 213 -8.33 13.39 -0.75
C GLY A 213 -8.95 12.29 0.13
N ARG A 214 -9.49 11.23 -0.49
CA ARG A 214 -10.06 10.10 0.25
C ARG A 214 -9.01 9.17 0.85
N ILE A 215 -7.85 9.00 0.19
CA ILE A 215 -6.89 7.95 0.52
C ILE A 215 -5.49 8.46 0.88
N VAL A 216 -5.12 9.68 0.54
CA VAL A 216 -3.82 10.27 0.92
C VAL A 216 -3.92 10.89 2.32
N PRO A 217 -3.07 10.49 3.28
CA PRO A 217 -2.99 11.16 4.57
C PRO A 217 -2.69 12.66 4.41
N GLY A 218 -3.38 13.52 5.15
CA GLY A 218 -3.14 14.97 5.13
C GLY A 218 -3.79 15.75 3.97
N ILE A 219 -4.22 15.09 2.89
CA ILE A 219 -5.00 15.73 1.83
C ILE A 219 -6.50 15.62 2.18
N LYS A 220 -7.20 16.76 2.13
CA LYS A 220 -8.65 16.81 2.33
C LYS A 220 -9.37 16.54 0.99
N PRO A 221 -10.47 15.77 0.98
CA PRO A 221 -11.35 15.76 -0.19
C PRO A 221 -11.89 17.18 -0.39
N ALA A 222 -11.71 17.72 -1.60
CA ALA A 222 -12.17 19.04 -2.02
C ALA A 222 -13.39 18.89 -2.93
#